data_AF-A0A5C6AD92-F1
#
_entry.id   AF-A0A5C6AD92-F1
#
_cell.length_a   1.000
_cell.length_b   1.000
_cell.length_c   1.000
_cell.angle_alpha   90.00
_cell.angle_beta   90.00
_cell.angle_gamma   90.00
#
_symmetry.space_group_name_H-M   'P 1'
#
loop_
_entity.id
_entity.type
_entity.pdbx_description
1 polymer ?
#
loop_
_entity_poly.entity_id
_entity_poly.type
_entity_poly.pdbx_seq_one_letter_code
_entity_poly.pdbx_strand_id
1 'polypeptide(L)'
;MPAAHFLRAFTVPLGFGAISALNWSVDPYDQYGEHGRPPLTLTARGDKSLGVSQASPATDGLVMGSSRVLLLSRAQLEAVTGVGFYNAGVYYGRTEDFLALARRFETTRARAPRVLVIGLDIDAFADQIGPDSELIRTAALRR
;
A
#
# COMPACT_ATOMS: atom_id res chain seq x y z
N MET A 1 -21.66 49.17 6.03
CA MET A 1 -20.59 48.23 5.60
C MET A 1 -21.18 46.93 5.01
N PRO A 2 -21.73 46.93 3.77
CA PRO A 2 -22.30 45.72 3.16
C PRO A 2 -21.43 45.08 2.05
N ALA A 3 -20.62 45.87 1.35
CA ALA A 3 -19.89 45.42 0.16
C ALA A 3 -18.83 44.33 0.45
N ALA A 4 -18.18 44.40 1.63
CA ALA A 4 -17.18 43.40 2.04
C ALA A 4 -17.79 42.02 2.33
N HIS A 5 -19.03 41.96 2.83
CA HIS A 5 -19.76 40.70 3.02
C HIS A 5 -20.21 40.10 1.68
N PHE A 6 -20.66 40.95 0.75
CA PHE A 6 -21.07 40.50 -0.59
C PHE A 6 -19.88 39.94 -1.39
N LEU A 7 -18.73 40.63 -1.42
CA LEU A 7 -17.53 40.11 -2.11
C LEU A 7 -17.02 38.80 -1.49
N ARG A 8 -17.05 38.66 -0.16
CA ARG A 8 -16.68 37.41 0.54
C ARG A 8 -17.63 36.26 0.24
N ALA A 9 -18.93 36.56 0.11
CA ALA A 9 -19.95 35.56 -0.20
C ALA A 9 -19.78 34.93 -1.59
N PHE A 10 -19.18 35.63 -2.56
CA PHE A 10 -18.93 35.08 -3.90
C PHE A 10 -17.52 34.52 -4.07
N THR A 11 -16.51 35.11 -3.42
CA THR A 11 -15.11 34.66 -3.56
C THR A 11 -14.82 33.34 -2.85
N VAL A 12 -15.43 33.08 -1.68
CA VAL A 12 -15.21 31.83 -0.94
C VAL A 12 -15.79 30.61 -1.69
N PRO A 13 -17.04 30.62 -2.20
CA PRO A 13 -17.56 29.51 -2.98
C PRO A 13 -16.85 29.31 -4.32
N LEU A 14 -16.44 30.39 -5.01
CA LEU A 14 -15.66 30.30 -6.24
C LEU A 14 -14.29 29.66 -5.98
N GLY A 15 -13.61 30.09 -4.92
CA GLY A 15 -12.33 29.51 -4.50
C GLY A 15 -12.48 28.03 -4.13
N PHE A 16 -13.52 27.69 -3.37
CA PHE A 16 -13.81 26.30 -3.03
C PHE A 16 -14.11 25.46 -4.28
N GLY A 17 -14.97 25.95 -5.18
CA GLY A 17 -15.30 25.28 -6.43
C GLY A 17 -14.09 25.07 -7.34
N ALA A 18 -13.19 26.05 -7.43
CA ALA A 18 -11.94 25.93 -8.18
C ALA A 18 -11.01 24.87 -7.58
N ILE A 19 -10.88 24.83 -6.24
CA ILE A 19 -10.08 23.81 -5.54
C ILE A 19 -10.70 22.43 -5.72
N SER A 20 -12.02 22.29 -5.59
CA SER A 20 -12.72 21.02 -5.79
C SER A 20 -12.60 20.52 -7.22
N ALA A 21 -12.75 21.39 -8.23
CA ALA A 21 -12.59 21.04 -9.63
C ALA A 21 -11.14 20.62 -9.94
N LEU A 22 -10.15 21.30 -9.35
CA LEU A 22 -8.74 20.91 -9.48
C LEU A 22 -8.47 19.56 -8.81
N ASN A 23 -8.98 19.35 -7.59
CA ASN A 23 -8.82 18.10 -6.85
C ASN A 23 -9.47 16.92 -7.59
N TRP A 24 -10.68 17.12 -8.13
CA TRP A 24 -11.39 16.12 -8.93
C TRP A 24 -10.68 15.85 -10.26
N SER A 25 -10.17 16.88 -10.95
CA SER A 25 -9.50 16.72 -12.24
C SER A 25 -8.11 16.09 -12.14
N VAL A 26 -7.39 16.32 -11.04
CA VAL A 26 -6.05 15.77 -10.83
C VAL A 26 -6.13 14.42 -10.11
N ASP A 27 -7.15 14.24 -9.26
CA ASP A 27 -7.38 13.09 -8.39
C ASP A 27 -6.07 12.47 -7.89
N PRO A 28 -5.28 13.24 -7.11
CA PRO A 28 -3.92 12.85 -6.78
C PRO A 28 -3.84 11.53 -6.02
N TYR A 29 -4.94 11.06 -5.42
CA TYR A 29 -5.04 9.84 -4.62
C TYR A 29 -5.85 8.71 -5.29
N ASP A 30 -6.29 8.90 -6.54
CA ASP A 30 -7.15 7.94 -7.26
C ASP A 30 -8.44 7.57 -6.49
N GLN A 31 -9.07 8.55 -5.85
CA GLN A 31 -10.30 8.35 -5.06
C GLN A 31 -11.57 8.36 -5.92
N TYR A 32 -11.49 8.96 -7.11
CA TYR A 32 -12.61 9.21 -8.01
C TYR A 32 -12.45 8.48 -9.35
N GLY A 33 -11.28 7.88 -9.63
CA GLY A 33 -10.98 7.04 -10.80
C GLY A 33 -10.12 7.74 -11.87
N GLU A 34 -9.84 7.07 -12.99
CA GLU A 34 -8.96 7.61 -14.04
C GLU A 34 -9.65 8.68 -14.90
N HIS A 35 -9.38 9.96 -14.62
CA HIS A 35 -9.92 11.11 -15.37
C HIS A 35 -9.06 11.47 -16.61
N GLY A 36 -8.55 10.44 -17.30
CA GLY A 36 -7.66 10.61 -18.46
C GLY A 36 -6.25 11.09 -18.13
N ARG A 37 -5.88 11.10 -16.84
CA ARG A 37 -4.51 11.36 -16.35
C ARG A 37 -4.17 10.27 -15.32
N PRO A 38 -2.98 9.65 -15.40
CA PRO A 38 -2.58 8.69 -14.39
C PRO A 38 -2.46 9.41 -13.03
N PRO A 39 -2.94 8.81 -11.94
CA PRO A 39 -2.85 9.42 -10.62
C PRO A 39 -1.37 9.71 -10.28
N LEU A 40 -1.11 10.92 -9.81
CA LEU A 40 0.24 11.38 -9.49
C LEU A 40 0.80 10.75 -8.20
N THR A 41 -0.02 10.05 -7.42
CA THR A 41 0.51 9.10 -6.44
C THR A 41 1.19 7.97 -7.18
N LEU A 42 2.52 8.01 -7.22
CA LEU A 42 3.34 6.81 -7.17
C LEU A 42 2.80 5.97 -6.02
N THR A 43 1.92 5.03 -6.32
CA THR A 43 1.47 4.08 -5.31
C THR A 43 2.74 3.33 -4.91
N ALA A 44 2.99 3.23 -3.61
CA ALA A 44 4.14 2.47 -3.12
C ALA A 44 4.17 1.07 -3.75
N ARG A 45 3.04 0.50 -4.17
CA ARG A 45 2.93 -0.77 -4.88
C ARG A 45 3.74 -0.81 -6.18
N GLY A 46 3.59 0.18 -7.07
CA GLY A 46 4.33 0.25 -8.34
C GLY A 46 5.84 0.36 -8.12
N ASP A 47 6.24 1.30 -7.26
CA ASP A 47 7.65 1.51 -6.92
C ASP A 47 8.26 0.33 -6.19
N LYS A 48 7.51 -0.31 -5.28
CA LYS A 48 7.98 -1.50 -4.58
C LYS A 48 8.13 -2.68 -5.54
N SER A 49 7.23 -2.83 -6.51
CA SER A 49 7.30 -3.85 -7.55
C SER A 49 8.51 -3.67 -8.49
N LEU A 50 8.84 -2.42 -8.83
CA LEU A 50 10.06 -2.08 -9.58
C LEU A 50 11.32 -2.26 -8.72
N GLY A 51 11.27 -1.85 -7.45
CA GLY A 51 12.40 -1.96 -6.54
C GLY A 51 12.83 -3.41 -6.25
N VAL A 52 11.94 -4.39 -6.44
CA VAL A 52 12.30 -5.83 -6.38
C VAL A 52 13.39 -6.17 -7.40
N SER A 53 13.31 -5.64 -8.63
CA SER A 53 14.32 -5.91 -9.67
C SER A 53 15.62 -5.16 -9.42
N GLN A 54 15.55 -4.01 -8.75
CA GLN A 54 16.68 -3.13 -8.47
C GLN A 54 17.41 -3.48 -7.17
N ALA A 55 16.80 -4.26 -6.28
CA ALA A 55 17.44 -4.64 -5.03
C ALA A 55 18.73 -5.47 -5.26
N SER A 56 19.65 -5.46 -4.31
CA SER A 56 20.94 -6.16 -4.41
C SER A 56 20.77 -7.64 -4.80
N PRO A 57 21.67 -8.23 -5.61
CA PRO A 57 21.69 -9.67 -5.88
C PRO A 57 21.77 -10.55 -4.62
N ALA A 58 22.37 -10.02 -3.54
CA ALA A 58 22.47 -10.69 -2.24
C ALA A 58 21.14 -10.68 -1.43
N THR A 59 20.13 -9.98 -1.93
CA THR A 59 18.79 -9.99 -1.33
C THR A 59 18.13 -11.35 -1.56
N ASP A 60 17.83 -12.04 -0.47
CA ASP A 60 17.16 -13.34 -0.49
C ASP A 60 16.05 -13.46 0.57
N GLY A 61 15.82 -12.39 1.32
CA GLY A 61 14.68 -12.23 2.22
C GLY A 61 13.68 -11.20 1.70
N LEU A 62 12.41 -11.41 2.00
CA LEU A 62 11.31 -10.51 1.64
C LEU A 62 10.48 -10.15 2.87
N VAL A 63 10.27 -8.86 3.09
CA VAL A 63 9.37 -8.33 4.13
C VAL A 63 8.10 -7.80 3.47
N MET A 64 6.93 -8.23 3.93
CA MET A 64 5.63 -7.81 3.43
C MET A 64 4.72 -7.43 4.59
N GLY A 65 3.78 -6.53 4.35
CA GLY A 65 2.89 -6.02 5.38
C GLY A 65 2.39 -4.62 5.06
N SER A 66 1.63 -4.06 6.00
CA SER A 66 1.19 -2.66 5.92
C SER A 66 2.34 -1.68 6.15
N SER A 67 2.02 -0.38 6.26
CA SER A 67 2.98 0.66 6.65
C SER A 67 3.76 0.35 7.94
N ARG A 68 3.25 -0.51 8.82
CA ARG A 68 3.90 -0.89 10.08
C ARG A 68 5.23 -1.64 9.86
N VAL A 69 5.37 -2.40 8.78
CA VAL A 69 6.64 -3.10 8.51
C VAL A 69 7.71 -2.19 7.92
N LEU A 70 7.38 -0.95 7.52
CA LEU A 70 8.34 -0.01 6.94
C LEU A 70 9.43 0.42 7.94
N LEU A 71 9.15 0.28 9.24
CA LEU A 71 10.08 0.59 10.32
C LEU A 71 11.03 -0.57 10.66
N LEU A 72 10.82 -1.76 10.08
CA LEU A 72 11.69 -2.90 10.34
C LEU A 72 13.09 -2.66 9.79
N SER A 73 14.10 -2.77 10.66
CA SER A 73 15.49 -2.66 10.27
C SER A 73 15.95 -3.90 9.51
N ARG A 74 16.33 -3.70 8.25
CA ARG A 74 16.91 -4.77 7.41
C ARG A 74 18.20 -5.34 8.02
N ALA A 75 19.02 -4.50 8.63
CA ALA A 75 20.27 -4.93 9.26
C ALA A 75 20.01 -5.85 10.47
N GLN A 76 18.95 -5.59 11.25
CA GLN A 76 18.57 -6.46 12.35
C GLN A 76 18.03 -7.80 11.84
N LEU A 77 17.19 -7.77 10.80
CA LEU A 77 16.69 -9.01 10.17
C LEU A 77 17.83 -9.85 9.59
N GLU A 78 18.79 -9.21 8.92
CA GLU A 78 19.97 -9.86 8.37
C GLU A 78 20.87 -10.45 9.48
N ALA A 79 21.06 -9.74 10.59
CA ALA A 79 21.82 -10.26 11.73
C ALA A 79 21.20 -11.54 12.34
N VAL A 80 19.86 -11.65 12.34
CA VAL A 80 19.15 -12.81 12.90
C VAL A 80 19.06 -13.98 11.92
N THR A 81 18.95 -13.70 10.62
CA THR A 81 18.61 -14.73 9.61
C THR A 81 19.74 -15.04 8.62
N GLY A 82 20.78 -14.21 8.59
CA GLY A 82 21.90 -14.31 7.67
C GLY A 82 21.53 -14.07 6.20
N VAL A 83 20.42 -13.37 5.90
CA VAL A 83 20.07 -12.96 4.53
C VAL A 83 19.81 -11.46 4.42
N GLY A 84 20.16 -10.89 3.27
CA GLY A 84 19.75 -9.53 2.91
C GLY A 84 18.26 -9.46 2.60
N PHE A 85 17.58 -8.41 3.05
CA PHE A 85 16.14 -8.23 2.87
C PHE A 85 15.77 -7.09 1.93
N TYR A 86 14.71 -7.32 1.16
CA TYR A 86 13.94 -6.27 0.53
C TYR A 86 12.65 -6.02 1.30
N ASN A 87 12.40 -4.76 1.65
CA ASN A 87 11.16 -4.38 2.33
C ASN A 87 10.12 -3.95 1.30
N ALA A 88 9.19 -4.86 1.02
CA ALA A 88 8.07 -4.68 0.11
C ALA A 88 6.79 -4.21 0.82
N GLY A 89 6.86 -3.74 2.07
CA GLY A 89 5.72 -3.18 2.78
C GLY A 89 5.09 -2.00 2.02
N VAL A 90 3.76 -1.90 2.10
CA VAL A 90 2.97 -0.85 1.43
C VAL A 90 1.96 -0.24 2.40
N TYR A 91 1.53 1.00 2.14
CA TYR A 91 0.47 1.61 2.95
C TYR A 91 -0.82 0.81 2.85
N TYR A 92 -1.44 0.54 4.01
CA TYR A 92 -2.65 -0.28 4.14
C TYR A 92 -2.54 -1.64 3.42
N GLY A 93 -1.37 -2.28 3.54
CA GLY A 93 -1.07 -3.54 2.86
C GLY A 93 -1.99 -4.67 3.28
N ARG A 94 -2.61 -5.32 2.29
CA ARG A 94 -3.55 -6.42 2.46
C ARG A 94 -2.95 -7.76 2.05
N THR A 95 -3.64 -8.86 2.37
CA THR A 95 -3.17 -10.21 2.04
C THR A 95 -2.95 -10.40 0.53
N GLU A 96 -3.76 -9.75 -0.32
CA GLU A 96 -3.59 -9.76 -1.78
C GLU A 96 -2.29 -9.08 -2.22
N ASP A 97 -1.90 -7.99 -1.55
CA ASP A 97 -0.62 -7.32 -1.79
C ASP A 97 0.54 -8.27 -1.48
N PHE A 98 0.42 -9.06 -0.41
CA PHE A 98 1.47 -9.98 0.01
C PHE A 98 1.68 -11.07 -1.04
N LEU A 99 0.59 -11.67 -1.53
CA LEU A 99 0.66 -12.67 -2.59
C LEU A 99 1.24 -12.09 -3.89
N ALA A 100 0.80 -10.89 -4.29
CA ALA A 100 1.27 -10.24 -5.50
C ALA A 100 2.78 -9.92 -5.43
N LEU A 101 3.25 -9.41 -4.28
CA LEU A 101 4.65 -9.06 -4.07
C LEU A 101 5.57 -10.29 -3.96
N ALA A 102 5.10 -11.37 -3.32
CA ALA A 102 5.83 -12.64 -3.30
C ALA A 102 6.01 -13.20 -4.71
N ARG A 103 4.93 -13.26 -5.51
CA ARG A 103 4.99 -13.68 -6.92
C ARG A 103 5.88 -12.76 -7.76
N ARG A 104 5.84 -11.45 -7.51
CA ARG A 104 6.71 -10.48 -8.19
C ARG A 104 8.17 -10.74 -7.86
N PHE A 105 8.50 -11.04 -6.61
CA PHE A 105 9.85 -11.43 -6.20
C PHE A 105 10.31 -12.69 -6.93
N GLU A 106 9.51 -13.75 -6.89
CA GLU A 106 9.79 -15.03 -7.55
C GLU A 106 10.05 -14.87 -9.05
N THR A 107 9.13 -14.19 -9.75
CA THR A 107 9.25 -13.99 -11.19
C THR A 107 10.45 -13.13 -11.57
N THR A 108 10.76 -12.10 -10.78
CA THR A 108 11.87 -11.18 -11.06
C THR A 108 13.24 -11.78 -10.72
N ARG A 109 13.30 -12.63 -9.69
CA ARG A 109 14.54 -13.25 -9.21
C ARG A 109 14.75 -14.67 -9.71
N ALA A 110 13.77 -15.24 -10.41
CA ALA A 110 13.70 -16.64 -10.81
C ALA A 110 13.89 -17.63 -9.64
N ARG A 111 13.53 -17.21 -8.42
CA ARG A 111 13.58 -18.01 -7.19
C ARG A 111 12.69 -17.45 -6.09
N ALA A 112 12.17 -18.31 -5.24
CA ALA A 112 11.44 -17.90 -4.03
C ALA A 112 12.39 -17.26 -3.00
N PRO A 113 11.89 -16.34 -2.16
CA PRO A 113 12.67 -15.82 -1.05
C PRO A 113 13.00 -16.96 -0.06
N ARG A 114 14.25 -17.01 0.42
CA ARG A 114 14.69 -17.96 1.44
C ARG A 114 14.02 -17.69 2.79
N VAL A 115 13.75 -16.42 3.09
CA VAL A 115 13.08 -15.99 4.32
C VAL A 115 11.98 -15.00 3.98
N LEU A 116 10.79 -15.26 4.53
CA LEU A 116 9.64 -14.38 4.43
C LEU A 116 9.30 -13.82 5.80
N VAL A 117 9.15 -12.50 5.90
CA VAL A 117 8.65 -11.81 7.10
C VAL A 117 7.32 -11.17 6.73
N ILE A 118 6.23 -11.62 7.34
CA ILE A 118 4.89 -11.06 7.14
C ILE A 118 4.49 -10.30 8.39
N GLY A 119 4.30 -8.98 8.27
CA GLY A 119 3.65 -8.17 9.27
C GLY A 119 2.14 -8.30 9.16
N LEU A 120 1.56 -9.12 10.02
CA LEU A 120 0.12 -9.27 10.15
C LEU A 120 -0.42 -8.21 11.12
N ASP A 121 -1.37 -7.42 10.66
CA ASP A 121 -2.10 -6.44 11.46
C ASP A 121 -3.53 -6.31 10.95
N ILE A 122 -4.31 -5.41 11.54
CA ILE A 122 -5.72 -5.23 11.18
C ILE A 122 -5.95 -4.91 9.70
N ASP A 123 -4.99 -4.30 9.00
CA ASP A 123 -5.11 -4.01 7.56
C ASP A 123 -4.99 -5.31 6.74
N ALA A 124 -4.19 -6.27 7.20
CA ALA A 124 -4.07 -7.59 6.60
C ALA A 124 -5.36 -8.44 6.74
N PHE A 125 -6.15 -8.15 7.78
CA PHE A 125 -7.42 -8.81 8.10
C PHE A 125 -8.65 -7.95 7.75
N ALA A 126 -8.47 -6.76 7.17
CA ALA A 126 -9.56 -5.84 6.91
C ALA A 126 -10.53 -6.41 5.87
N ASP A 127 -11.77 -6.57 6.31
CA ASP A 127 -12.83 -7.38 5.72
C ASP A 127 -13.57 -6.62 4.60
N GLN A 128 -13.37 -7.04 3.35
CA GLN A 128 -14.39 -6.86 2.29
C GLN A 128 -14.82 -8.22 1.70
N ILE A 129 -14.26 -9.32 2.22
CA ILE A 129 -14.54 -10.69 1.80
C ILE A 129 -14.71 -11.47 3.09
N GLY A 130 -15.96 -11.80 3.41
CA GLY A 130 -16.28 -12.52 4.62
C GLY A 130 -15.46 -13.81 4.78
N PRO A 131 -15.28 -14.30 6.01
CA PRO A 131 -14.42 -15.44 6.29
C PRO A 131 -14.81 -16.68 5.49
N ASP A 132 -13.82 -17.51 5.15
CA ASP A 132 -14.03 -18.75 4.41
C ASP A 132 -15.14 -19.61 5.07
N SER A 133 -16.01 -20.20 4.25
CA SER A 133 -17.14 -21.01 4.71
C SER A 133 -16.73 -22.22 5.58
N GLU A 134 -15.53 -22.77 5.38
CA GLU A 134 -14.94 -23.83 6.20
C GLU A 134 -14.49 -23.31 7.57
N LEU A 135 -13.92 -22.10 7.61
CA LEU A 135 -13.60 -21.41 8.87
C LEU A 135 -14.88 -21.11 9.65
N ILE A 136 -15.91 -20.61 8.96
CA ILE A 136 -17.25 -20.47 9.54
C ILE A 136 -17.76 -21.82 10.03
N ARG A 137 -17.54 -22.95 9.36
CA ARG A 137 -18.04 -24.27 9.82
C ARG A 137 -17.24 -24.86 10.99
N THR A 138 -16.03 -24.36 11.25
CA THR A 138 -15.14 -24.91 12.28
C THR A 138 -15.41 -24.29 13.65
N ALA A 139 -16.19 -24.98 14.48
CA ALA A 139 -16.64 -24.47 15.79
C ALA A 139 -15.50 -24.03 16.74
N ALA A 140 -14.31 -24.64 16.63
CA ALA A 140 -13.14 -24.30 17.44
C ALA A 140 -12.54 -22.92 17.12
N LEU A 141 -12.80 -22.39 15.91
CA LEU A 141 -12.22 -21.15 15.40
C LEU A 141 -13.21 -19.98 15.42
N ARG A 142 -14.41 -20.17 15.99
CA ARG A 142 -15.47 -19.14 16.14
C ARG A 142 -15.39 -18.36 17.46
N ARG A 143 -14.35 -18.55 18.27
CA ARG A 143 -14.22 -17.94 19.61
C ARG A 143 -13.12 -16.90 19.65
#